data_AF-A0A1V4X6Q8-F1
#
_entry.id   AF-A0A1V4X6Q8-F1
#
_cell.length_a   1.000
_cell.length_b   1.000
_cell.length_c   1.000
_cell.angle_alpha   90.00
_cell.angle_beta   90.00
_cell.angle_gamma   90.00
#
_symmetry.space_group_name_H-M   'P 1'
#
loop_
_entity.id
_entity.type
_entity.pdbx_description
1 polymer ?
#
loop_
_entity_poly.entity_id
_entity_poly.type
_entity_poly.pdbx_seq_one_letter_code
_entity_poly.pdbx_strand_id
1 'polypeptide(L)'
;MDADLRNPALSRWFGLVNGRGLSDYLTGGAEIPELLMKTKIDKLSILSSGTIRDNPVELIGSKRMGSLVEELKSRYSDRYIIFDSSPLLATTEPSVLTKLVDGIILVVRAGSTPRESVKQALTAIDPAKILGIVLNDLELRSKDLNARYFGTSRYYYRYGYGNGKDQPGEATMTGKVVKNVMRFFKKDG
;
A
#
# COMPACT_ATOMS: atom_id res chain seq x y z
N MET A 1 0.83 -5.67 -4.23
CA MET A 1 2.16 -6.29 -4.24
C MET A 1 3.04 -5.49 -3.30
N ASP A 2 3.74 -6.15 -2.39
CA ASP A 2 4.71 -5.48 -1.52
C ASP A 2 6.03 -5.34 -2.27
N ALA A 3 6.32 -4.13 -2.77
CA ALA A 3 7.57 -3.81 -3.46
C ALA A 3 8.55 -3.05 -2.56
N ASP A 4 8.25 -2.87 -1.27
CA ASP A 4 9.25 -2.51 -0.27
C ASP A 4 10.01 -3.77 0.14
N LEU A 5 11.02 -4.13 -0.66
CA LEU A 5 11.88 -5.28 -0.40
C LEU A 5 12.83 -5.07 0.80
N ARG A 6 12.92 -3.85 1.34
CA ARG A 6 13.80 -3.52 2.49
C ARG A 6 13.08 -3.69 3.81
N ASN A 7 11.86 -3.17 3.92
CA ASN A 7 11.09 -3.20 5.16
C ASN A 7 9.62 -3.58 4.88
N PRO A 8 9.38 -4.83 4.46
CA PRO A 8 8.07 -5.26 4.03
C PRO A 8 7.05 -5.26 5.16
N ALA A 9 5.85 -4.78 4.83
CA ALA A 9 4.78 -4.60 5.79
C ALA A 9 3.59 -5.52 5.50
N LEU A 10 3.25 -5.80 4.24
CA LEU A 10 1.97 -6.44 3.91
C LEU A 10 1.80 -7.81 4.56
N SER A 11 2.86 -8.63 4.64
CA SER A 11 2.79 -9.93 5.32
C SER A 11 2.38 -9.79 6.78
N ARG A 12 2.91 -8.79 7.50
CA ARG A 12 2.57 -8.52 8.91
C ARG A 12 1.14 -8.01 9.04
N TRP A 13 0.72 -7.10 8.15
CA TRP A 13 -0.60 -6.48 8.20
C TRP A 13 -1.72 -7.46 7.85
N PHE A 14 -1.45 -8.46 7.03
CA PHE A 14 -2.41 -9.49 6.64
C PHE A 14 -2.24 -10.83 7.38
N GLY A 15 -1.28 -10.91 8.31
CA GLY A 15 -1.02 -12.13 9.09
C GLY A 15 -0.57 -13.30 8.22
N LEU A 16 0.14 -13.02 7.13
CA LEU A 16 0.59 -14.01 6.16
C LEU A 16 1.88 -14.65 6.66
N VAL A 17 1.89 -15.99 6.70
CA VAL A 17 3.00 -16.80 7.23
C VAL A 17 4.02 -17.15 6.14
N ASN A 18 3.75 -16.81 4.87
CA ASN A 18 4.63 -17.14 3.76
C ASN A 18 5.80 -16.15 3.64
N GLY A 19 7.02 -16.69 3.77
CA GLY A 19 8.28 -15.96 3.58
C GLY A 19 8.69 -15.78 2.12
N ARG A 20 8.04 -16.46 1.18
CA ARG A 20 8.33 -16.35 -0.26
C ARG A 20 7.41 -15.34 -0.94
N GLY A 21 7.92 -14.60 -1.91
CA GLY A 21 7.18 -13.53 -2.58
C GLY A 21 7.94 -12.93 -3.77
N LEU A 22 7.76 -11.63 -3.99
CA LEU A 22 8.26 -10.91 -5.15
C LEU A 22 9.77 -11.12 -5.38
N SER A 23 10.60 -11.01 -4.34
CA SER A 23 12.04 -11.19 -4.45
C SER A 23 12.43 -12.61 -4.89
N ASP A 24 11.72 -13.63 -4.39
CA ASP A 24 11.98 -15.03 -4.75
C ASP A 24 11.61 -15.32 -6.20
N TYR A 25 10.54 -14.69 -6.71
CA TYR A 25 10.24 -14.71 -8.14
C TYR A 25 11.35 -14.02 -8.95
N LEU A 26 11.78 -12.83 -8.54
CA LEU A 26 12.78 -12.04 -9.27
C LEU A 26 14.15 -12.73 -9.32
N THR A 27 14.48 -13.57 -8.34
CA THR A 27 15.69 -14.41 -8.34
C THR A 27 15.51 -15.76 -9.04
N GLY A 28 14.34 -16.03 -9.64
CA GLY A 28 14.06 -17.28 -10.36
C GLY A 28 13.77 -18.49 -9.46
N GLY A 29 13.47 -18.26 -8.19
CA GLY A 29 13.19 -19.32 -7.22
C GLY A 29 11.75 -19.81 -7.24
N ALA A 30 10.78 -19.04 -7.76
CA ALA A 30 9.36 -19.37 -7.78
C ALA A 30 8.61 -18.71 -8.95
N GLU A 31 7.37 -19.16 -9.19
CA GLU A 31 6.46 -18.59 -10.19
C GLU A 31 5.28 -17.85 -9.54
N ILE A 32 4.78 -16.80 -10.21
CA ILE A 32 3.75 -15.90 -9.65
C ILE A 32 2.47 -16.59 -9.17
N PRO A 33 1.88 -17.56 -9.91
CA PRO A 33 0.65 -18.22 -9.48
C PRO A 33 0.77 -18.91 -8.11
N GLU A 34 1.97 -19.36 -7.74
CA GLU A 34 2.27 -20.02 -6.47
C GLU A 34 2.41 -19.02 -5.31
N LEU A 35 2.78 -17.78 -5.62
CA LEU A 35 3.09 -16.73 -4.65
C LEU A 35 1.89 -15.81 -4.37
N LEU A 36 0.87 -15.82 -5.24
CA LEU A 36 -0.35 -15.03 -5.06
C LEU A 36 -1.23 -15.61 -3.95
N MET A 37 -1.30 -14.90 -2.83
CA MET A 37 -2.10 -15.27 -1.67
C MET A 37 -3.49 -14.67 -1.77
N LYS A 38 -4.52 -15.51 -1.72
CA LYS A 38 -5.90 -15.05 -1.58
C LYS A 38 -6.15 -14.55 -0.15
N THR A 39 -6.83 -13.43 -0.03
CA THR A 39 -7.24 -12.91 1.28
C THR A 39 -8.67 -13.36 1.62
N LYS A 40 -9.13 -13.03 2.83
CA LYS A 40 -10.55 -13.20 3.20
C LYS A 40 -11.47 -12.19 2.49
N ILE A 41 -10.91 -11.20 1.81
CA ILE A 41 -11.63 -10.15 1.08
C ILE A 41 -11.78 -10.61 -0.36
N ASP A 42 -13.01 -10.64 -0.86
CA ASP A 42 -13.27 -11.06 -2.24
C ASP A 42 -12.53 -10.15 -3.23
N LYS A 43 -12.04 -10.76 -4.32
CA LYS A 43 -11.25 -10.12 -5.39
C LYS A 43 -9.94 -9.45 -4.95
N LEU A 44 -9.50 -9.65 -3.71
CA LEU A 44 -8.21 -9.15 -3.21
C LEU A 44 -7.21 -10.29 -3.04
N SER A 45 -6.12 -10.20 -3.81
CA SER A 45 -4.94 -11.05 -3.68
C SER A 45 -3.72 -10.22 -3.30
N ILE A 46 -2.80 -10.84 -2.57
CA ILE A 46 -1.57 -10.22 -2.10
C ILE A 46 -0.38 -11.03 -2.59
N LEU A 47 0.62 -10.32 -3.10
CA LEU A 47 1.97 -10.83 -3.26
C LEU A 47 2.84 -10.13 -2.21
N SER A 48 3.44 -10.91 -1.31
CA SER A 48 4.41 -10.41 -0.32
C SER A 48 5.73 -10.03 -0.99
N SER A 49 6.60 -9.35 -0.26
CA SER A 49 7.94 -8.99 -0.74
C SER A 49 8.81 -10.20 -0.97
N GLY A 50 8.58 -11.28 -0.22
CA GLY A 50 9.44 -12.46 -0.18
C GLY A 50 10.65 -12.30 0.73
N THR A 51 11.64 -13.17 0.52
CA THR A 51 12.89 -13.21 1.28
C THR A 51 13.60 -11.85 1.19
N ILE A 52 14.08 -11.31 2.33
CA ILE A 52 14.84 -10.06 2.36
C ILE A 52 16.13 -10.23 1.56
N ARG A 53 16.46 -9.25 0.72
CA ARG A 53 17.65 -9.24 -0.15
C ARG A 53 18.43 -7.94 0.03
N ASP A 54 19.75 -8.01 -0.16
CA ASP A 54 20.65 -6.86 -0.04
C ASP A 54 20.70 -5.98 -1.30
N ASN A 55 20.10 -6.44 -2.41
CA ASN A 55 20.11 -5.80 -3.73
C ASN A 55 18.69 -5.45 -4.28
N PRO A 56 17.85 -4.74 -3.51
CA PRO A 56 16.45 -4.47 -3.88
C PRO A 56 16.30 -3.59 -5.13
N VAL A 57 17.20 -2.63 -5.36
CA VAL A 57 17.15 -1.73 -6.53
C VAL A 57 17.36 -2.51 -7.82
N GLU A 58 18.33 -3.42 -7.83
CA GLU A 58 18.67 -4.27 -8.96
C GLU A 58 17.54 -5.25 -9.29
N LEU A 59 16.88 -5.80 -8.25
CA LEU A 59 15.74 -6.69 -8.42
C LEU A 59 14.55 -5.95 -9.05
N ILE A 60 14.20 -4.78 -8.51
CA ILE A 60 13.09 -3.95 -9.04
C ILE A 60 13.41 -3.42 -10.43
N GLY A 61 14.67 -3.08 -10.72
CA GLY A 61 15.14 -2.64 -12.03
C GLY A 61 15.41 -3.75 -13.04
N SER A 62 15.23 -5.01 -12.65
CA SER A 62 15.55 -6.15 -13.50
C SER A 62 14.59 -6.27 -14.69
N LYS A 63 15.08 -6.89 -15.78
CA LYS A 63 14.22 -7.28 -16.92
C LYS A 63 13.06 -8.16 -16.47
N ARG A 64 13.28 -9.03 -15.48
CA ARG A 64 12.26 -9.94 -14.96
C ARG A 64 11.12 -9.19 -14.25
N MET A 65 11.42 -8.10 -13.54
CA MET A 65 10.38 -7.22 -12.99
C MET A 65 9.58 -6.54 -14.11
N GLY A 66 10.24 -6.04 -15.16
CA GLY A 66 9.56 -5.49 -16.33
C GLY A 66 8.63 -6.50 -17.00
N SER A 67 9.11 -7.71 -17.25
CA SER A 67 8.30 -8.80 -17.82
C SER A 67 7.12 -9.18 -16.93
N LEU A 68 7.30 -9.17 -15.61
CA LEU A 68 6.21 -9.42 -14.66
C LEU A 68 5.11 -8.37 -14.78
N VAL A 69 5.48 -7.08 -14.84
CA VAL A 69 4.51 -6.00 -14.95
C VAL A 69 3.70 -6.14 -16.25
N GLU A 70 4.36 -6.41 -17.37
CA GLU A 70 3.68 -6.63 -18.66
C GLU A 70 2.79 -7.88 -18.66
N GLU A 71 3.24 -8.99 -18.04
CA GLU A 71 2.40 -10.18 -17.88
C GLU A 71 1.14 -9.86 -17.06
N LEU A 72 1.30 -9.19 -15.92
CA LEU A 72 0.17 -8.87 -15.05
C LEU A 72 -0.82 -7.91 -15.73
N LYS A 73 -0.33 -6.95 -16.52
CA LYS A 73 -1.17 -6.02 -17.30
C LYS A 73 -1.94 -6.74 -18.40
N SER A 74 -1.28 -7.61 -19.15
CA SER A 74 -1.89 -8.33 -20.29
C SER A 74 -2.87 -9.43 -19.84
N ARG A 75 -2.55 -10.14 -18.76
CA ARG A 75 -3.34 -11.28 -18.28
C ARG A 75 -4.59 -10.87 -17.51
N TYR A 76 -4.61 -9.67 -16.92
CA TYR A 76 -5.66 -9.23 -16.02
C TYR A 76 -6.17 -7.82 -16.37
N SER A 77 -6.84 -7.70 -17.50
CA SER A 77 -7.42 -6.42 -17.97
C SER A 77 -8.53 -5.87 -17.07
N ASP A 78 -9.08 -6.68 -16.17
CA ASP A 78 -10.12 -6.34 -15.20
C ASP A 78 -9.59 -6.04 -13.79
N ARG A 79 -8.26 -5.93 -13.60
CA ARG A 79 -7.64 -5.80 -12.28
C ARG A 79 -6.73 -4.59 -12.17
N TYR A 80 -6.77 -3.97 -10.99
CA TYR A 80 -5.76 -3.02 -10.58
C TYR A 80 -4.62 -3.72 -9.85
N ILE A 81 -3.38 -3.39 -10.23
CA ILE A 81 -2.18 -3.86 -9.56
C ILE A 81 -1.62 -2.69 -8.75
N ILE A 82 -1.69 -2.80 -7.43
CA ILE A 82 -1.16 -1.79 -6.52
C ILE A 82 0.21 -2.25 -6.05
N PHE A 83 1.23 -1.42 -6.24
CA PHE A 83 2.55 -1.62 -5.66
C PHE A 83 2.68 -0.76 -4.40
N ASP A 84 2.94 -1.41 -3.27
CA ASP A 84 3.38 -0.72 -2.06
C ASP A 84 4.88 -0.49 -2.17
N SER A 85 5.35 0.76 -2.04
CA SER A 85 6.76 1.11 -2.23
C SER A 85 7.37 1.62 -0.93
N SER A 86 8.69 1.52 -0.83
CA SER A 86 9.44 2.25 0.19
C SER A 86 9.27 3.78 0.02
N PRO A 87 9.62 4.61 1.04
CA PRO A 87 9.48 6.05 0.93
C PRO A 87 10.40 6.65 -0.14
N LEU A 88 9.82 7.43 -1.06
CA LEU A 88 10.47 8.00 -2.24
C LEU A 88 11.77 8.76 -1.96
N LEU A 89 11.78 9.59 -0.90
CA LEU A 89 12.94 10.44 -0.58
C LEU A 89 13.95 9.75 0.34
N ALA A 90 13.60 8.60 0.92
CA ALA A 90 14.48 7.88 1.84
C ALA A 90 15.30 6.79 1.15
N THR A 91 14.88 6.37 -0.05
CA THR A 91 15.38 5.16 -0.71
C THR A 91 15.34 5.30 -2.23
N THR A 92 16.09 4.49 -2.97
CA THR A 92 16.27 4.63 -4.44
C THR A 92 15.30 3.78 -5.25
N GLU A 93 14.78 2.71 -4.67
CA GLU A 93 13.88 1.74 -5.31
C GLU A 93 12.65 2.40 -5.93
N PRO A 94 11.97 3.36 -5.28
CA PRO A 94 10.77 3.97 -5.84
C PRO A 94 11.07 4.68 -7.16
N SER A 95 12.25 5.30 -7.32
CA SER A 95 12.68 5.98 -8.56
C SER A 95 12.82 5.03 -9.76
N VAL A 96 13.02 3.74 -9.51
CA VAL A 96 13.00 2.70 -10.54
C VAL A 96 11.58 2.22 -10.78
N LEU A 97 10.83 1.96 -9.70
CA LEU A 97 9.45 1.48 -9.76
C LEU A 97 8.51 2.47 -10.47
N THR A 98 8.71 3.79 -10.31
CA THR A 98 7.91 4.83 -10.99
C THR A 98 7.95 4.72 -12.52
N LYS A 99 9.00 4.13 -13.08
CA LYS A 99 9.15 3.91 -14.52
C LYS A 99 8.27 2.77 -15.02
N LEU A 100 7.95 1.80 -14.16
CA LEU A 100 7.19 0.59 -14.49
C LEU A 100 5.68 0.73 -14.29
N VAL A 101 5.24 1.69 -13.47
CA VAL A 101 3.81 1.89 -13.17
C VAL A 101 3.17 2.92 -14.10
N ASP A 102 1.86 2.78 -14.30
CA ASP A 102 1.06 3.71 -15.12
C ASP A 102 0.65 4.97 -14.35
N GLY A 103 0.54 4.88 -13.02
CA GLY A 103 0.12 5.99 -12.18
C GLY A 103 0.58 5.86 -10.74
N ILE A 104 0.70 7.00 -10.07
CA ILE A 104 1.31 7.16 -8.76
C ILE A 104 0.36 7.96 -7.86
N ILE A 105 0.12 7.44 -6.66
CA ILE A 105 -0.55 8.16 -5.58
C ILE A 105 0.50 8.50 -4.53
N LEU A 106 0.73 9.79 -4.29
CA LEU A 106 1.68 10.23 -3.28
C LEU A 106 0.98 10.34 -1.92
N VAL A 107 1.43 9.57 -0.93
CA VAL A 107 0.89 9.62 0.44
C VAL A 107 1.74 10.56 1.29
N VAL A 108 1.10 11.56 1.90
CA VAL A 108 1.74 12.57 2.77
C VAL A 108 1.13 12.47 4.16
N ARG A 109 1.96 12.34 5.21
CA ARG A 109 1.45 12.33 6.60
C ARG A 109 1.25 13.77 7.09
N ALA A 110 0.02 14.11 7.44
CA ALA A 110 -0.35 15.42 7.96
C ALA A 110 0.40 15.74 9.26
N GLY A 111 0.81 17.00 9.42
CA GLY A 111 1.54 17.47 10.60
C GLY A 111 2.95 16.90 10.80
N SER A 112 3.34 15.87 10.04
CA SER A 112 4.62 15.17 10.18
C SER A 112 5.55 15.40 9.00
N THR A 113 5.04 15.37 7.76
CA THR A 113 5.88 15.53 6.55
C THR A 113 6.08 17.02 6.23
N PRO A 114 7.33 17.52 6.19
CA PRO A 114 7.60 18.91 5.84
C PRO A 114 7.16 19.26 4.42
N ARG A 115 6.66 20.48 4.21
CA ARG A 115 6.21 20.96 2.90
C ARG A 115 7.32 20.90 1.84
N GLU A 116 8.56 21.20 2.22
CA GLU A 116 9.70 21.14 1.30
C GLU A 116 10.00 19.70 0.84
N SER A 117 9.85 18.71 1.72
CA SER A 117 9.94 17.29 1.33
C SER A 117 8.84 16.92 0.33
N VAL A 118 7.62 17.41 0.50
CA VAL A 118 6.55 17.17 -0.50
C VAL A 118 6.91 17.79 -1.85
N LYS A 119 7.41 19.03 -1.87
CA LYS A 119 7.87 19.66 -3.13
C LYS A 119 9.00 18.87 -3.78
N GLN A 120 9.99 18.43 -3.01
CA GLN A 120 11.09 17.61 -3.52
C GLN A 120 10.59 16.29 -4.10
N ALA A 121 9.64 15.63 -3.43
CA ALA A 121 9.01 14.41 -3.95
C ALA A 121 8.30 14.65 -5.30
N LEU A 122 7.56 15.76 -5.41
CA LEU A 122 6.89 16.13 -6.66
C LEU A 122 7.87 16.43 -7.80
N THR A 123 9.07 16.94 -7.50
CA THR A 123 10.11 17.16 -8.52
C THR A 123 10.82 15.86 -8.95
N ALA A 124 10.77 14.82 -8.12
CA ALA A 124 11.44 13.54 -8.39
C ALA A 124 10.59 12.55 -9.21
N ILE A 125 9.28 12.83 -9.37
CA ILE A 125 8.34 11.99 -10.09
C ILE A 125 7.86 12.73 -11.35
N ASP A 126 7.62 12.00 -12.43
CA ASP A 126 6.94 12.53 -13.62
C ASP A 126 5.52 13.04 -13.24
N PRO A 127 5.26 14.35 -13.35
CA PRO A 127 3.96 14.92 -13.01
C PRO A 127 2.80 14.28 -13.78
N ALA A 128 3.04 13.80 -15.01
CA ALA A 128 2.01 13.15 -15.83
C ALA A 128 1.55 11.80 -15.26
N LYS A 129 2.36 11.17 -14.41
CA LYS A 129 2.01 9.92 -13.73
C LYS A 129 1.35 10.13 -12.37
N ILE A 130 1.30 11.35 -11.84
CA ILE A 130 0.68 11.60 -10.53
C ILE A 130 -0.84 11.62 -10.68
N LEU A 131 -1.50 10.58 -10.16
CA LEU A 131 -2.95 10.47 -10.13
C LEU A 131 -3.57 11.33 -9.03
N GLY A 132 -2.81 11.58 -7.95
CA GLY A 132 -3.26 12.40 -6.84
C GLY A 132 -2.35 12.31 -5.61
N ILE A 133 -2.71 13.11 -4.61
CA ILE A 133 -2.03 13.15 -3.31
C ILE A 133 -3.05 12.77 -2.23
N VAL A 134 -2.67 11.82 -1.36
CA VAL A 134 -3.45 11.45 -0.18
C VAL A 134 -2.80 12.07 1.05
N LEU A 135 -3.50 13.01 1.68
CA LEU A 135 -3.13 13.51 3.00
C LEU A 135 -3.67 12.54 4.06
N ASN A 136 -2.77 11.76 4.66
CA ASN A 136 -3.09 10.77 5.68
C ASN A 136 -2.84 11.32 7.09
N ASP A 137 -3.44 10.69 8.11
CA ASP A 137 -3.20 11.00 9.53
C ASP A 137 -3.59 12.43 9.94
N LEU A 138 -4.63 12.97 9.31
CA LEU A 138 -5.10 14.32 9.58
C LEU A 138 -5.82 14.41 10.94
N GLU A 139 -5.17 15.00 11.93
CA GLU A 139 -5.80 15.39 13.20
C GLU A 139 -6.39 16.80 13.13
N LEU A 140 -7.72 16.90 13.02
CA LEU A 140 -8.42 18.19 13.10
C LEU A 140 -8.64 18.58 14.57
N ARG A 141 -7.95 19.64 15.01
CA ARG A 141 -7.93 20.10 16.41
C ARG A 141 -9.24 20.73 16.91
N SER A 142 -10.16 21.13 16.02
CA SER A 142 -11.46 21.68 16.43
C SER A 142 -12.62 20.83 15.95
N LYS A 143 -13.62 20.67 16.82
CA LYS A 143 -14.87 19.97 16.51
C LYS A 143 -15.60 20.60 15.32
N ASP A 144 -15.55 21.93 15.21
CA ASP A 144 -16.19 22.67 14.11
C ASP A 144 -15.50 22.45 12.77
N LEU A 145 -14.17 22.35 12.73
CA LEU A 145 -13.44 22.02 11.50
C LEU A 145 -13.70 20.57 11.09
N ASN A 146 -13.74 19.64 12.05
CA ASN A 146 -14.12 18.24 11.79
C ASN A 146 -15.52 18.15 11.15
N ALA A 147 -16.50 18.84 11.73
CA ALA A 147 -17.88 18.87 11.21
C ALA A 147 -17.96 19.51 9.81
N ARG A 148 -17.10 20.50 9.52
CA ARG A 148 -17.08 21.21 8.24
C ARG A 148 -16.43 20.41 7.11
N TYR A 149 -15.35 19.68 7.39
CA TYR A 149 -14.64 18.88 6.38
C TYR A 149 -15.22 17.47 6.19
N PHE A 150 -15.83 16.90 7.23
CA PHE A 150 -16.37 15.53 7.19
C PHE A 150 -17.90 15.45 7.32
N GLY A 151 -18.59 16.59 7.45
CA GLY A 151 -20.05 16.71 7.51
C GLY A 151 -20.64 16.45 8.91
N THR A 152 -21.66 17.23 9.29
CA THR A 152 -22.46 17.07 10.53
C THR A 152 -23.53 15.98 10.44
N SER A 153 -23.73 15.36 9.27
CA SER A 153 -24.67 14.27 9.13
C SER A 153 -24.14 13.02 9.82
N ARG A 154 -24.84 12.61 10.87
CA ARG A 154 -24.77 11.33 11.62
C ARG A 154 -24.69 10.05 10.77
N TYR A 155 -24.68 10.15 9.44
CA TYR A 155 -24.54 9.05 8.50
C TYR A 155 -23.08 8.67 8.22
N TYR A 156 -22.11 9.57 8.38
CA TYR A 156 -20.69 9.27 8.07
C TYR A 156 -19.85 8.85 9.29
N TYR A 157 -20.32 9.08 10.52
CA TYR A 157 -19.59 8.79 11.76
C TYR A 157 -20.01 7.50 12.49
N ARG A 158 -20.65 6.54 11.82
CA ARG A 158 -20.72 5.15 12.33
C ARG A 158 -19.51 4.31 11.88
N TYR A 159 -18.32 4.91 11.89
CA TYR A 159 -17.06 4.16 11.96
C TYR A 159 -16.61 4.24 13.43
N GLY A 160 -17.18 3.36 14.25
CA GLY A 160 -16.98 3.36 15.69
C GLY A 160 -15.52 3.15 16.08
N TYR A 161 -14.89 4.21 16.58
CA TYR A 161 -14.14 4.11 17.83
C TYR A 161 -15.17 4.05 18.96
N GLY A 162 -15.50 2.83 19.37
CA GLY A 162 -16.20 2.63 20.63
C GLY A 162 -15.22 2.95 21.74
N ASN A 163 -15.54 3.97 22.54
CA ASN A 163 -15.09 4.07 23.92
C ASN A 163 -15.63 2.85 24.67
N GLY A 164 -14.94 1.72 24.54
CA GLY A 164 -15.03 0.58 25.44
C GLY A 164 -13.73 0.58 26.23
N LYS A 165 -13.84 0.61 27.55
CA LYS A 165 -12.74 0.21 28.44
C LYS A 165 -12.53 -1.29 28.24
N ASP A 166 -11.92 -1.67 27.12
CA ASP A 166 -11.56 -3.05 26.85
C ASP A 166 -10.17 -3.29 27.44
N GLN A 167 -10.13 -4.15 28.46
CA GLN A 167 -8.92 -4.80 28.94
C GLN A 167 -8.16 -5.42 27.75
N PRO A 168 -6.82 -5.55 27.81
CA PRO A 168 -6.02 -5.97 26.67
C PRO A 168 -6.27 -7.44 26.34
N GLY A 169 -7.26 -7.70 25.49
CA GLY A 169 -7.42 -8.94 24.75
C GLY A 169 -6.81 -8.79 23.36
N GLU A 170 -6.00 -9.78 22.96
CA GLU A 170 -5.16 -9.84 21.76
C GLU A 170 -5.92 -9.67 20.42
N ALA A 171 -6.43 -8.49 20.12
CA ALA A 171 -6.79 -8.12 18.76
C ALA A 171 -5.51 -7.73 18.01
N THR A 172 -4.90 -8.71 17.31
CA THR A 172 -3.74 -8.48 16.45
C THR A 172 -4.01 -7.35 15.45
N MET A 173 -3.00 -6.53 15.17
CA MET A 173 -3.05 -5.38 14.24
C MET A 173 -3.75 -5.74 12.91
N THR A 174 -3.55 -6.98 12.46
CA THR A 174 -4.20 -7.64 11.33
C THR A 174 -5.73 -7.58 11.34
N GLY A 175 -6.37 -7.80 12.49
CA GLY A 175 -7.84 -7.79 12.61
C GLY A 175 -8.45 -6.42 12.36
N LYS A 176 -7.77 -5.35 12.79
CA LYS A 176 -8.22 -3.96 12.58
C LYS A 176 -8.09 -3.54 11.12
N VAL A 177 -6.99 -3.93 10.47
CA VAL A 177 -6.72 -3.64 9.05
C VAL A 177 -7.74 -4.33 8.17
N VAL A 178 -7.90 -5.65 8.32
CA VAL A 178 -8.87 -6.43 7.53
C VAL A 178 -10.28 -5.88 7.73
N LYS A 179 -10.66 -5.49 8.97
CA LYS A 179 -11.96 -4.87 9.25
C LYS A 179 -12.16 -3.54 8.52
N ASN A 180 -11.15 -2.68 8.49
CA ASN A 180 -11.22 -1.39 7.80
C ASN A 180 -11.27 -1.55 6.28
N VAL A 181 -10.44 -2.44 5.72
CA VAL A 181 -10.42 -2.75 4.28
C VAL A 181 -11.75 -3.38 3.87
N MET A 182 -12.26 -4.38 4.60
CA MET A 182 -13.58 -4.97 4.37
C MET A 182 -14.71 -3.95 4.40
N ARG A 183 -14.65 -2.99 5.33
CA ARG A 183 -15.66 -1.94 5.45
C ARG A 183 -15.56 -0.91 4.32
N PHE A 184 -14.37 -0.68 3.77
CA PHE A 184 -14.18 0.15 2.59
C PHE A 184 -14.81 -0.49 1.35
N PHE A 185 -14.52 -1.78 1.09
CA PHE A 185 -15.01 -2.48 -0.11
C PHE A 185 -16.46 -2.97 -0.04
N LYS A 186 -17.09 -3.03 1.15
CA LYS A 186 -18.53 -3.35 1.28
C LYS A 186 -19.47 -2.19 0.97
N LYS A 187 -18.96 -0.99 0.67
CA LYS A 187 -19.78 0.22 0.54
C LYS A 187 -20.37 0.42 -0.86
N ASP A 188 -19.93 -0.38 -1.84
CA ASP A 188 -20.31 -0.27 -3.26
C ASP A 188 -21.10 -1.51 -3.76
N GLY A 189 -21.97 -2.09 -2.93
CA GLY A 189 -22.85 -3.22 -3.28
C GLY A 189 -24.28 -3.01 -2.84
#